data_AF-A0A970QYI8-F1
#
_entry.id   AF-A0A970QYI8-F1
#
_cell.length_a   1.000
_cell.length_b   1.000
_cell.length_c   1.000
_cell.angle_alpha   90.00
_cell.angle_beta   90.00
_cell.angle_gamma   90.00
#
_symmetry.space_group_name_H-M   'P 1'
#
loop_
_entity.id
_entity.type
_entity.pdbx_description
1 polymer ?
#
loop_
_entity_poly.entity_id
_entity_poly.type
_entity_poly.pdbx_seq_one_letter_code
_entity_poly.pdbx_strand_id
1 'polypeptide(L)'
;MLKKMLCALLCAVLLAALLGAPALAAEKNAGAEELIALGLFKGSDKGPELDREPDRVEAAVMLVRLLGKEEEALASTYSHPFSDVPGWAEPYIGYLYENGLINGISPDEFGSDVLCTGKMYATFVLRTLGYSDLNNADFAYEDALDFAAQIGLVEKYSFYTPFTRGDMASLSHAALFMEPKNGEFGTLLEHLTELHAVPADLAGQYLERYALLTELKDALAGLSDAKTADAAIELSCIVQAGEETLSLDYAITAKIDIGSEMPQMAVNLEMKMPEMPGDVNSPDSSINTDIYYLDGYLYINYDGEKNKSPLDPEEFMGEIAYSLNADEILPYQFTGEVDKQTVGTDTLYTLSIPVDAALFEALLYDINGGERSEEPLVMVLRFTASADGNINRITGSADMNMEIDAGDIPATIKVSFALSIDLGVPVAIDPPDDLDTYEEIDDTYVMPEDLLDF
;
A
#
# COMPACT_ATOMS: atom_id res chain seq x y z
N MET A 1 11.49 -4.07 -22.35
CA MET A 1 12.77 -3.74 -21.69
C MET A 1 12.66 -2.45 -20.90
N LEU A 2 12.19 -1.37 -21.53
CA LEU A 2 11.96 -0.10 -20.86
C LEU A 2 10.98 -0.18 -19.68
N LYS A 3 9.81 -0.81 -19.83
CA LYS A 3 8.90 -1.13 -18.72
C LYS A 3 9.50 -1.93 -17.58
N LYS A 4 10.62 -2.64 -17.81
CA LYS A 4 11.33 -3.50 -16.84
C LYS A 4 12.53 -2.80 -16.18
N MET A 5 13.03 -1.72 -16.79
CA MET A 5 14.13 -0.90 -16.28
C MET A 5 13.65 0.40 -15.64
N LEU A 6 12.53 0.95 -16.13
CA LEU A 6 11.65 1.74 -15.29
C LEU A 6 11.22 0.89 -14.10
N CYS A 7 10.81 -0.38 -14.28
CA CYS A 7 10.68 -1.37 -13.19
C CYS A 7 11.95 -1.64 -12.38
N ALA A 8 13.16 -1.28 -12.82
CA ALA A 8 14.39 -1.47 -12.01
C ALA A 8 14.58 -0.28 -11.06
N LEU A 9 14.27 0.94 -11.52
CA LEU A 9 14.08 2.12 -10.66
C LEU A 9 12.83 1.97 -9.79
N LEU A 10 11.76 1.44 -10.37
CA LEU A 10 10.55 0.98 -9.72
C LEU A 10 10.84 -0.26 -8.87
N CYS A 11 11.98 -0.98 -8.99
CA CYS A 11 12.41 -2.11 -8.14
C CYS A 11 13.31 -1.66 -7.02
N ALA A 12 13.90 -0.48 -7.12
CA ALA A 12 14.36 0.26 -5.96
C ALA A 12 13.16 0.70 -5.10
N VAL A 13 12.10 1.17 -5.79
CA VAL A 13 10.77 1.39 -5.21
C VAL A 13 10.03 0.06 -4.95
N LEU A 14 10.35 -1.05 -5.65
CA LEU A 14 9.80 -2.42 -5.44
C LEU A 14 10.69 -3.23 -4.51
N LEU A 15 11.76 -2.68 -3.94
CA LEU A 15 12.36 -3.16 -2.70
C LEU A 15 11.65 -2.47 -1.53
N ALA A 16 11.24 -1.21 -1.72
CA ALA A 16 10.16 -0.64 -0.93
C ALA A 16 8.79 -1.32 -1.21
N ALA A 17 8.63 -2.06 -2.31
CA ALA A 17 7.45 -2.89 -2.61
C ALA A 17 7.69 -4.42 -2.57
N LEU A 18 8.87 -4.89 -2.12
CA LEU A 18 9.03 -6.24 -1.57
C LEU A 18 8.17 -6.33 -0.30
N LEU A 19 7.86 -5.18 0.28
CA LEU A 19 6.84 -4.94 1.29
C LEU A 19 5.40 -4.85 0.75
N GLY A 20 5.13 -4.76 -0.55
CA GLY A 20 3.82 -4.38 -1.10
C GLY A 20 2.74 -5.47 -1.05
N ALA A 21 3.06 -6.71 -1.40
CA ALA A 21 2.10 -7.83 -1.25
C ALA A 21 1.77 -8.16 0.22
N PRO A 22 2.76 -8.22 1.15
CA PRO A 22 2.47 -8.34 2.58
C PRO A 22 1.89 -7.07 3.21
N ALA A 23 2.13 -5.87 2.67
CA ALA A 23 1.46 -4.64 3.12
C ALA A 23 -0.05 -4.71 2.89
N LEU A 24 -0.51 -5.15 1.70
CA LEU A 24 -1.94 -5.35 1.43
C LEU A 24 -2.60 -6.37 2.39
N ALA A 25 -1.89 -7.44 2.77
CA ALA A 25 -2.39 -8.41 3.74
C ALA A 25 -2.36 -7.86 5.19
N ALA A 26 -1.30 -7.15 5.55
CA ALA A 26 -1.16 -6.46 6.84
C ALA A 26 -2.22 -5.35 7.02
N GLU A 27 -2.57 -4.65 5.95
CA GLU A 27 -3.62 -3.63 5.93
C GLU A 27 -5.00 -4.22 6.23
N LYS A 28 -5.35 -5.37 5.61
CA LYS A 28 -6.59 -6.10 5.92
C LYS A 28 -6.65 -6.53 7.39
N ASN A 29 -5.52 -6.97 7.94
CA ASN A 29 -5.42 -7.34 9.36
C ASN A 29 -5.61 -6.12 10.27
N ALA A 30 -4.93 -5.02 9.97
CA ALA A 30 -4.96 -3.83 10.81
C ALA A 30 -6.33 -3.12 10.81
N GLY A 31 -6.99 -2.98 9.66
CA GLY A 31 -8.33 -2.40 9.60
C GLY A 31 -9.36 -3.23 10.40
N ALA A 32 -9.24 -4.56 10.36
CA ALA A 32 -10.05 -5.45 11.18
C ALA A 32 -9.76 -5.31 12.68
N GLU A 33 -8.49 -5.18 13.07
CA GLU A 33 -8.08 -4.98 14.47
C GLU A 33 -8.65 -3.68 15.06
N GLU A 34 -8.66 -2.59 14.30
CA GLU A 34 -9.24 -1.32 14.74
C GLU A 34 -10.77 -1.40 14.89
N LEU A 35 -11.44 -2.07 13.95
CA LEU A 35 -12.87 -2.34 14.08
C LEU A 35 -13.17 -3.22 15.30
N ILE A 36 -12.30 -4.19 15.64
CA ILE A 36 -12.41 -5.00 16.86
C ILE A 36 -12.22 -4.11 18.10
N ALA A 37 -11.22 -3.23 18.09
CA ALA A 37 -10.95 -2.31 19.20
C ALA A 37 -12.12 -1.33 19.45
N LEU A 38 -12.78 -0.88 18.39
CA LEU A 38 -14.01 -0.08 18.45
C LEU A 38 -15.25 -0.90 18.82
N GLY A 39 -15.17 -2.24 18.84
CA GLY A 39 -16.29 -3.13 19.11
C GLY A 39 -17.25 -3.35 17.93
N LEU A 40 -16.87 -2.89 16.73
CA LEU A 40 -17.66 -2.92 15.50
C LEU A 40 -17.44 -4.21 14.69
N PHE A 41 -16.37 -4.95 14.93
CA PHE A 41 -16.12 -6.25 14.30
C PHE A 41 -15.90 -7.34 15.36
N LYS A 42 -16.44 -8.54 15.10
CA LYS A 42 -16.27 -9.71 15.97
C LYS A 42 -15.94 -10.94 15.15
N GLY A 43 -14.91 -11.65 15.60
CA GLY A 43 -14.52 -12.96 15.11
C GLY A 43 -15.35 -14.10 15.69
N SER A 44 -14.94 -15.32 15.39
CA SER A 44 -15.41 -16.55 16.03
C SER A 44 -14.49 -16.94 17.19
N ASP A 45 -14.67 -18.16 17.71
CA ASP A 45 -13.77 -18.80 18.66
C ASP A 45 -12.35 -19.02 18.10
N LYS A 46 -12.15 -18.85 16.79
CA LYS A 46 -10.87 -18.96 16.09
C LYS A 46 -10.25 -17.60 15.72
N GLY A 47 -10.78 -16.51 16.26
CA GLY A 47 -10.37 -15.16 15.89
C GLY A 47 -11.16 -14.60 14.71
N PRO A 48 -10.65 -13.56 14.02
CA PRO A 48 -11.42 -12.82 13.02
C PRO A 48 -11.72 -13.61 11.73
N GLU A 49 -10.94 -14.66 11.45
CA GLU A 49 -11.05 -15.52 10.26
C GLU A 49 -11.04 -14.71 8.94
N LEU A 50 -10.07 -13.81 8.78
CA LEU A 50 -10.06 -12.82 7.70
C LEU A 50 -9.95 -13.42 6.29
N ASP A 51 -9.36 -14.62 6.15
CA ASP A 51 -9.15 -15.24 4.84
C ASP A 51 -10.34 -16.03 4.29
N ARG A 52 -11.38 -16.29 5.10
CA ARG A 52 -12.56 -17.03 4.63
C ARG A 52 -13.61 -16.10 4.04
N GLU A 53 -14.40 -16.63 3.14
CA GLU A 53 -15.59 -15.95 2.61
C GLU A 53 -16.66 -15.80 3.71
N PRO A 54 -17.28 -14.61 3.85
CA PRO A 54 -18.44 -14.43 4.69
C PRO A 54 -19.72 -14.82 3.94
N ASP A 55 -20.69 -15.38 4.66
CA ASP A 55 -22.05 -15.51 4.13
C ASP A 55 -22.79 -14.17 4.18
N ARG A 56 -23.82 -14.00 3.34
CA ARG A 56 -24.61 -12.76 3.26
C ARG A 56 -25.23 -12.36 4.60
N VAL A 57 -25.62 -13.34 5.42
CA VAL A 57 -26.12 -13.09 6.78
C VAL A 57 -25.03 -12.54 7.71
N GLU A 58 -23.79 -13.03 7.60
CA GLU A 58 -22.66 -12.49 8.38
C GLU A 58 -22.33 -11.06 7.96
N ALA A 59 -22.43 -10.76 6.66
CA ALA A 59 -22.23 -9.42 6.13
C ALA A 59 -23.31 -8.43 6.60
N ALA A 60 -24.57 -8.87 6.70
CA ALA A 60 -25.64 -8.06 7.27
C ALA A 60 -25.42 -7.79 8.77
N VAL A 61 -24.98 -8.79 9.53
CA VAL A 61 -24.62 -8.60 10.95
C VAL A 61 -23.47 -7.60 11.10
N MET A 62 -22.46 -7.66 10.22
CA MET A 62 -21.38 -6.68 10.20
C MET A 62 -21.92 -5.26 9.95
N LEU A 63 -22.88 -5.09 9.03
CA LEU A 63 -23.51 -3.79 8.77
C LEU A 63 -24.24 -3.23 10.00
N VAL A 64 -24.97 -4.04 10.76
CA VAL A 64 -25.62 -3.60 12.02
C VAL A 64 -24.59 -3.11 13.03
N ARG A 65 -23.45 -3.80 13.14
CA ARG A 65 -22.37 -3.39 14.04
C ARG A 65 -21.71 -2.11 13.56
N LEU A 66 -21.44 -1.98 12.26
CA LEU A 66 -20.89 -0.77 11.66
C LEU A 66 -21.77 0.46 11.91
N LEU A 67 -23.08 0.28 12.07
CA LEU A 67 -24.02 1.35 12.45
C LEU A 67 -24.05 1.64 13.95
N GLY A 68 -23.38 0.85 14.78
CA GLY A 68 -23.46 0.94 16.23
C GLY A 68 -24.82 0.47 16.79
N LYS A 69 -25.54 -0.39 16.06
CA LYS A 69 -26.95 -0.73 16.32
C LYS A 69 -27.18 -2.14 16.81
N GLU A 70 -26.12 -2.89 17.14
CA GLU A 70 -26.23 -4.29 17.56
C GLU A 70 -27.08 -4.45 18.83
N GLU A 71 -26.87 -3.61 19.85
CA GLU A 71 -27.69 -3.66 21.07
C GLU A 71 -29.16 -3.32 20.81
N GLU A 72 -29.43 -2.32 19.97
CA GLU A 72 -30.78 -1.90 19.59
C GLU A 72 -31.50 -3.02 18.82
N ALA A 73 -30.81 -3.61 17.84
CA ALA A 73 -31.32 -4.72 17.05
C ALA A 73 -31.67 -5.92 17.94
N LEU A 74 -30.80 -6.27 18.90
CA LEU A 74 -31.01 -7.40 19.82
C LEU A 74 -32.09 -7.15 20.88
N ALA A 75 -32.33 -5.89 21.26
CA ALA A 75 -33.30 -5.53 22.29
C ALA A 75 -34.76 -5.54 21.83
N SER A 76 -34.99 -5.58 20.51
CA SER A 76 -36.32 -5.44 19.90
C SER A 76 -36.66 -6.62 18.99
N THR A 77 -37.90 -6.67 18.53
CA THR A 77 -38.36 -7.64 17.53
C THR A 77 -38.81 -6.87 16.30
N TYR A 78 -38.17 -7.14 15.19
CA TYR A 78 -38.45 -6.56 13.88
C TYR A 78 -39.05 -7.62 12.97
N SER A 79 -39.90 -7.23 12.02
CA SER A 79 -40.54 -8.15 11.08
C SER A 79 -39.85 -8.11 9.73
N HIS A 80 -39.62 -9.28 9.12
CA HIS A 80 -39.19 -9.41 7.74
C HIS A 80 -39.96 -10.54 7.03
N PRO A 81 -40.05 -10.53 5.70
CA PRO A 81 -40.76 -11.57 4.94
C PRO A 81 -39.90 -12.83 4.69
N PHE A 82 -38.61 -12.77 4.99
CA PHE A 82 -37.65 -13.81 4.62
C PHE A 82 -37.82 -15.08 5.46
N SER A 83 -37.92 -16.23 4.80
CA SER A 83 -38.15 -17.53 5.45
C SER A 83 -36.87 -18.34 5.70
N ASP A 84 -35.76 -17.93 5.09
CA ASP A 84 -34.44 -18.56 5.12
C ASP A 84 -33.48 -17.88 6.10
N VAL A 85 -33.96 -16.98 6.98
CA VAL A 85 -33.14 -16.34 8.01
C VAL A 85 -33.02 -17.27 9.22
N PRO A 86 -31.81 -17.60 9.68
CA PRO A 86 -31.65 -18.42 10.88
C PRO A 86 -32.05 -17.63 12.13
N GLY A 87 -32.63 -18.32 13.12
CA GLY A 87 -33.22 -17.68 14.29
C GLY A 87 -32.30 -16.76 15.10
N TRP A 88 -30.98 -16.95 15.03
CA TRP A 88 -29.99 -16.08 15.69
C TRP A 88 -29.80 -14.74 14.94
N ALA A 89 -30.08 -14.70 13.64
CA ALA A 89 -29.91 -13.55 12.76
C ALA A 89 -31.18 -12.71 12.61
N GLU A 90 -32.35 -13.25 12.98
CA GLU A 90 -33.66 -12.58 12.92
C GLU A 90 -33.63 -11.12 13.42
N PRO A 91 -33.04 -10.79 14.59
CA PRO A 91 -33.05 -9.41 15.07
C PRO A 91 -32.25 -8.45 14.17
N TYR A 92 -31.13 -8.93 13.61
CA TYR A 92 -30.25 -8.15 12.75
C TYR A 92 -30.88 -7.90 11.37
N ILE A 93 -31.39 -8.97 10.75
CA ILE A 93 -32.02 -8.89 9.42
C ILE A 93 -33.30 -8.06 9.51
N GLY A 94 -34.10 -8.27 10.54
CA GLY A 94 -35.31 -7.49 10.73
C GLY A 94 -35.00 -5.99 10.93
N TYR A 95 -33.99 -5.65 11.74
CA TYR A 95 -33.57 -4.26 11.93
C TYR A 95 -33.20 -3.60 10.60
N LEU A 96 -32.33 -4.23 9.81
CA LEU A 96 -31.88 -3.68 8.54
C LEU A 96 -33.00 -3.61 7.50
N TYR A 97 -33.90 -4.59 7.49
CA TYR A 97 -35.05 -4.62 6.57
C TYR A 97 -36.03 -3.48 6.85
N GLU A 98 -36.42 -3.26 8.12
CA GLU A 98 -37.35 -2.17 8.47
C GLU A 98 -36.74 -0.78 8.24
N ASN A 99 -35.42 -0.65 8.34
CA ASN A 99 -34.69 0.58 8.03
C ASN A 99 -34.33 0.73 6.53
N GLY A 100 -34.72 -0.22 5.67
CA GLY A 100 -34.51 -0.13 4.22
C GLY A 100 -33.05 -0.27 3.77
N LEU A 101 -32.18 -0.86 4.61
CA LEU A 101 -30.74 -0.98 4.35
C LEU A 101 -30.38 -2.24 3.56
N ILE A 102 -31.23 -3.27 3.62
CA ILE A 102 -31.05 -4.53 2.88
C ILE A 102 -32.28 -4.88 2.04
N ASN A 103 -32.04 -5.65 0.99
CA ASN A 103 -33.08 -6.29 0.18
C ASN A 103 -32.82 -7.80 0.12
N GLY A 104 -33.88 -8.59 0.01
CA GLY A 104 -33.78 -10.03 -0.25
C GLY A 104 -33.38 -10.32 -1.71
N ILE A 105 -32.97 -11.56 -1.96
CA ILE A 105 -32.75 -12.06 -3.33
C ILE A 105 -34.08 -12.40 -4.03
N SER A 106 -35.15 -12.57 -3.24
CA SER A 106 -36.53 -12.72 -3.67
C SER A 106 -37.48 -12.00 -2.68
N PRO A 107 -38.80 -11.97 -2.93
CA PRO A 107 -39.76 -11.43 -1.96
C PRO A 107 -39.80 -12.12 -0.59
N ASP A 108 -39.39 -13.40 -0.52
CA ASP A 108 -39.52 -14.28 0.65
C ASP A 108 -38.21 -15.00 1.05
N GLU A 109 -37.09 -14.69 0.38
CA GLU A 109 -35.75 -15.19 0.70
C GLU A 109 -34.73 -14.05 0.76
N PHE A 110 -33.94 -14.04 1.84
CA PHE A 110 -32.81 -13.13 2.02
C PHE A 110 -31.57 -13.62 1.28
N GLY A 111 -31.39 -14.93 1.17
CA GLY A 111 -30.17 -15.59 0.70
C GLY A 111 -29.14 -15.75 1.82
N SER A 112 -29.55 -16.18 3.01
CA SER A 112 -28.70 -16.16 4.22
C SER A 112 -27.35 -16.85 4.03
N ASP A 113 -27.35 -18.04 3.43
CA ASP A 113 -26.17 -18.90 3.22
C ASP A 113 -25.48 -18.65 1.87
N VAL A 114 -25.87 -17.58 1.14
CA VAL A 114 -25.21 -17.18 -0.10
C VAL A 114 -23.90 -16.49 0.26
N LEU A 115 -22.78 -16.93 -0.32
CA LEU A 115 -21.49 -16.27 -0.18
C LEU A 115 -21.59 -14.79 -0.57
N CYS A 116 -21.16 -13.91 0.33
CA CYS A 116 -21.22 -12.48 0.11
C CYS A 116 -20.12 -12.07 -0.88
N THR A 117 -20.51 -11.34 -1.92
CA THR A 117 -19.55 -10.74 -2.88
C THR A 117 -19.25 -9.29 -2.51
N GLY A 118 -18.10 -8.76 -2.92
CA GLY A 118 -17.77 -7.33 -2.72
C GLY A 118 -18.85 -6.37 -3.22
N LYS A 119 -19.49 -6.65 -4.37
CA LYS A 119 -20.64 -5.87 -4.89
C LYS A 119 -21.81 -5.81 -3.90
N MET A 120 -22.15 -6.95 -3.29
CA MET A 120 -23.24 -7.05 -2.33
C MET A 120 -22.93 -6.19 -1.10
N TYR A 121 -21.72 -6.33 -0.57
CA TYR A 121 -21.33 -5.62 0.64
C TYR A 121 -21.14 -4.12 0.41
N ALA A 122 -20.55 -3.72 -0.71
CA ALA A 122 -20.46 -2.32 -1.12
C ALA A 122 -21.84 -1.68 -1.22
N THR A 123 -22.83 -2.39 -1.79
CA THR A 123 -24.23 -1.88 -1.86
C THR A 123 -24.80 -1.64 -0.46
N PHE A 124 -24.55 -2.54 0.49
CA PHE A 124 -25.00 -2.38 1.87
C PHE A 124 -24.40 -1.13 2.52
N VAL A 125 -23.09 -0.94 2.38
CA VAL A 125 -22.38 0.21 2.95
C VAL A 125 -22.77 1.52 2.28
N LEU A 126 -22.94 1.54 0.96
CA LEU A 126 -23.41 2.71 0.22
C LEU A 126 -24.80 3.17 0.69
N ARG A 127 -25.71 2.22 0.97
CA ARG A 127 -27.03 2.55 1.54
C ARG A 127 -26.94 3.14 2.93
N THR A 128 -26.03 2.66 3.78
CA THR A 128 -25.79 3.27 5.09
C THR A 128 -25.22 4.68 5.01
N LEU A 129 -24.47 5.00 3.95
CA LEU A 129 -24.01 6.36 3.64
C LEU A 129 -25.08 7.21 2.93
N GLY A 130 -26.31 6.70 2.75
CA GLY A 130 -27.44 7.43 2.18
C GLY A 130 -27.51 7.42 0.65
N TYR A 131 -26.68 6.63 -0.04
CA TYR A 131 -26.77 6.41 -1.49
C TYR A 131 -27.79 5.34 -1.82
N SER A 132 -28.46 5.47 -2.97
CA SER A 132 -29.55 4.59 -3.36
C SER A 132 -29.33 3.92 -4.72
N ASP A 133 -29.42 2.60 -4.73
CA ASP A 133 -29.51 1.77 -5.95
C ASP A 133 -30.95 1.58 -6.44
N LEU A 134 -31.94 2.11 -5.72
CA LEU A 134 -33.35 1.98 -6.10
C LEU A 134 -33.60 2.75 -7.40
N ASN A 135 -34.07 2.03 -8.42
CA ASN A 135 -34.28 2.58 -9.77
C ASN A 135 -33.04 3.29 -10.34
N ASN A 136 -31.84 2.86 -9.94
CA ASN A 136 -30.57 3.48 -10.31
C ASN A 136 -30.51 4.99 -9.98
N ALA A 137 -31.03 5.40 -8.82
CA ALA A 137 -31.10 6.80 -8.43
C ALA A 137 -29.70 7.44 -8.28
N ASP A 138 -28.77 6.76 -7.62
CA ASP A 138 -27.37 7.17 -7.49
C ASP A 138 -26.42 6.24 -8.27
N PHE A 139 -26.63 4.93 -8.15
CA PHE A 139 -25.83 3.91 -8.83
C PHE A 139 -26.71 2.72 -9.24
N ALA A 140 -26.31 1.96 -10.25
CA ALA A 140 -26.92 0.65 -10.50
C ALA A 140 -26.25 -0.41 -9.62
N TYR A 141 -27.00 -1.41 -9.15
CA TYR A 141 -26.45 -2.48 -8.32
C TYR A 141 -25.19 -3.14 -8.93
N GLU A 142 -25.19 -3.35 -10.25
CA GLU A 142 -24.04 -3.93 -10.97
C GLU A 142 -22.78 -3.06 -10.91
N ASP A 143 -22.94 -1.75 -10.76
CA ASP A 143 -21.88 -0.75 -10.74
C ASP A 143 -21.50 -0.31 -9.31
N ALA A 144 -21.95 -1.04 -8.27
CA ALA A 144 -21.78 -0.62 -6.88
C ALA A 144 -20.31 -0.41 -6.48
N LEU A 145 -19.40 -1.28 -6.93
CA LEU A 145 -17.97 -1.13 -6.66
C LEU A 145 -17.34 0.03 -7.44
N ASP A 146 -17.78 0.25 -8.67
CA ASP A 146 -17.31 1.39 -9.48
C ASP A 146 -17.77 2.72 -8.85
N PHE A 147 -19.02 2.77 -8.36
CA PHE A 147 -19.52 3.93 -7.63
C PHE A 147 -18.81 4.13 -6.29
N ALA A 148 -18.56 3.06 -5.54
CA ALA A 148 -17.78 3.12 -4.31
C ALA A 148 -16.37 3.69 -4.57
N ALA A 149 -15.72 3.26 -5.65
CA ALA A 149 -14.43 3.83 -6.06
C ALA A 149 -14.54 5.30 -6.48
N GLN A 150 -15.61 5.67 -7.20
CA GLN A 150 -15.85 7.05 -7.64
C GLN A 150 -16.00 8.03 -6.48
N ILE A 151 -16.66 7.61 -5.39
CA ILE A 151 -16.81 8.45 -4.19
C ILE A 151 -15.61 8.33 -3.23
N GLY A 152 -14.59 7.56 -3.61
CA GLY A 152 -13.41 7.32 -2.80
C GLY A 152 -13.70 6.58 -1.51
N LEU A 153 -14.59 5.56 -1.52
CA LEU A 153 -14.83 4.58 -0.44
C LEU A 153 -13.91 3.35 -0.54
N VAL A 154 -13.45 3.02 -1.75
CA VAL A 154 -12.52 1.91 -2.04
C VAL A 154 -11.63 2.30 -3.20
N GLU A 155 -10.52 1.61 -3.43
CA GLU A 155 -9.78 1.75 -4.68
C GLU A 155 -10.44 0.94 -5.80
N LYS A 156 -10.13 1.34 -7.04
CA LYS A 156 -10.54 0.55 -8.19
C LYS A 156 -9.78 -0.78 -8.15
N TYR A 157 -10.50 -1.89 -8.22
CA TYR A 157 -9.95 -3.26 -8.14
C TYR A 157 -9.51 -3.74 -6.75
N SER A 158 -9.91 -3.08 -5.64
CA SER A 158 -9.52 -3.48 -4.27
C SER A 158 -9.90 -4.90 -3.83
N PHE A 159 -10.87 -5.52 -4.50
CA PHE A 159 -11.40 -6.82 -4.07
C PHE A 159 -11.17 -7.88 -5.12
N TYR A 160 -10.31 -8.84 -4.78
CA TYR A 160 -10.15 -10.07 -5.53
C TYR A 160 -11.34 -10.98 -5.27
N THR A 161 -11.59 -11.90 -6.21
CA THR A 161 -12.51 -13.02 -5.99
C THR A 161 -11.69 -14.24 -5.58
N PRO A 162 -12.00 -14.91 -4.45
CA PRO A 162 -13.18 -14.73 -3.60
C PRO A 162 -13.10 -13.51 -2.65
N PHE A 163 -14.25 -12.94 -2.29
CA PHE A 163 -14.37 -11.82 -1.34
C PHE A 163 -14.31 -12.35 0.10
N THR A 164 -13.38 -11.85 0.90
CA THR A 164 -13.09 -12.40 2.23
C THR A 164 -13.64 -11.54 3.37
N ARG A 165 -13.60 -12.08 4.60
CA ARG A 165 -13.92 -11.31 5.81
C ARG A 165 -12.93 -10.16 6.03
N GLY A 166 -11.68 -10.30 5.58
CA GLY A 166 -10.70 -9.22 5.50
C GLY A 166 -11.17 -8.10 4.59
N ASP A 167 -11.63 -8.42 3.37
CA ASP A 167 -12.16 -7.42 2.44
C ASP A 167 -13.40 -6.70 3.02
N MET A 168 -14.27 -7.44 3.71
CA MET A 168 -15.43 -6.88 4.41
C MET A 168 -15.03 -5.93 5.54
N ALA A 169 -14.02 -6.31 6.34
CA ALA A 169 -13.47 -5.46 7.39
C ALA A 169 -12.83 -4.19 6.81
N SER A 170 -12.01 -4.34 5.76
CA SER A 170 -11.45 -3.22 5.01
C SER A 170 -12.52 -2.25 4.53
N LEU A 171 -13.54 -2.71 3.81
CA LEU A 171 -14.60 -1.82 3.31
C LEU A 171 -15.37 -1.14 4.46
N SER A 172 -15.61 -1.86 5.56
CA SER A 172 -16.25 -1.30 6.77
C SER A 172 -15.40 -0.21 7.42
N HIS A 173 -14.09 -0.43 7.51
CA HIS A 173 -13.14 0.50 8.11
C HIS A 173 -13.05 1.78 7.29
N ALA A 174 -12.95 1.68 5.97
CA ALA A 174 -12.99 2.85 5.08
C ALA A 174 -14.27 3.68 5.29
N ALA A 175 -15.42 3.01 5.45
CA ALA A 175 -16.70 3.68 5.65
C ALA A 175 -16.75 4.53 6.93
N LEU A 176 -15.94 4.23 7.95
CA LEU A 176 -15.87 5.01 9.19
C LEU A 176 -15.48 6.47 8.94
N PHE A 177 -14.70 6.72 7.90
CA PHE A 177 -14.17 8.05 7.59
C PHE A 177 -14.95 8.77 6.48
N MET A 178 -16.03 8.16 5.99
CA MET A 178 -16.88 8.76 4.97
C MET A 178 -17.98 9.61 5.60
N GLU A 179 -18.27 10.74 4.96
CA GLU A 179 -19.47 11.54 5.22
C GLU A 179 -20.69 10.96 4.50
N PRO A 180 -21.90 11.05 5.09
CA PRO A 180 -23.12 10.63 4.43
C PRO A 180 -23.45 11.59 3.28
N LYS A 181 -24.07 11.06 2.22
CA LYS A 181 -24.48 11.81 1.02
C LYS A 181 -25.22 13.12 1.34
N ASN A 182 -26.05 13.13 2.38
CA ASN A 182 -26.90 14.25 2.77
C ASN A 182 -26.23 15.24 3.75
N GLY A 183 -25.02 14.95 4.23
CA GLY A 183 -24.30 15.76 5.22
C GLY A 183 -25.04 15.87 6.56
N GLU A 184 -25.83 14.86 6.93
CA GLU A 184 -26.62 14.86 8.17
C GLU A 184 -25.76 14.81 9.45
N PHE A 185 -24.60 14.16 9.35
CA PHE A 185 -23.52 14.15 10.33
C PHE A 185 -22.19 14.31 9.59
N GLY A 186 -21.09 14.42 10.34
CA GLY A 186 -19.73 14.40 9.78
C GLY A 186 -19.38 13.00 9.23
N THR A 187 -18.23 12.49 9.60
CA THR A 187 -17.85 11.10 9.31
C THR A 187 -18.74 10.11 10.08
N LEU A 188 -18.86 8.88 9.58
CA LEU A 188 -19.56 7.81 10.29
C LEU A 188 -18.97 7.56 11.69
N LEU A 189 -17.65 7.65 11.87
CA LEU A 189 -16.99 7.46 13.16
C LEU A 189 -17.33 8.58 14.17
N GLU A 190 -17.43 9.82 13.71
CA GLU A 190 -17.94 10.93 14.53
C GLU A 190 -19.38 10.64 14.97
N HIS A 191 -20.24 10.20 14.06
CA HIS A 191 -21.62 9.87 14.38
C HIS A 191 -21.74 8.71 15.38
N LEU A 192 -20.94 7.64 15.22
CA LEU A 192 -20.88 6.53 16.17
C LEU A 192 -20.44 6.99 17.56
N THR A 193 -19.56 7.99 17.62
CA THR A 193 -19.11 8.60 18.89
C THR A 193 -20.22 9.41 19.54
N GLU A 194 -20.97 10.19 18.77
CA GLU A 194 -22.15 10.94 19.24
C GLU A 194 -23.25 10.01 19.78
N LEU A 195 -23.42 8.85 19.15
CA LEU A 195 -24.35 7.81 19.60
C LEU A 195 -23.87 7.01 20.81
N HIS A 196 -22.64 7.25 21.29
CA HIS A 196 -21.97 6.46 22.32
C HIS A 196 -21.81 4.97 21.95
N ALA A 197 -21.80 4.65 20.65
CA ALA A 197 -21.59 3.29 20.16
C ALA A 197 -20.11 2.88 20.20
N VAL A 198 -19.20 3.85 20.20
CA VAL A 198 -17.75 3.64 20.30
C VAL A 198 -17.10 4.56 21.36
N PRO A 199 -15.94 4.22 21.93
CA PRO A 199 -15.23 5.07 22.89
C PRO A 199 -14.67 6.34 22.23
N ALA A 200 -15.03 7.51 22.76
CA ALA A 200 -14.64 8.81 22.17
C ALA A 200 -13.12 9.03 22.09
N ASP A 201 -12.36 8.63 23.13
CA ASP A 201 -10.90 8.79 23.14
C ASP A 201 -10.21 7.95 22.05
N LEU A 202 -10.76 6.78 21.74
CA LEU A 202 -10.22 5.90 20.71
C LEU A 202 -10.64 6.38 19.31
N ALA A 203 -11.90 6.75 19.13
CA ALA A 203 -12.38 7.35 17.89
C ALA A 203 -11.61 8.62 17.53
N GLY A 204 -11.32 9.48 18.52
CA GLY A 204 -10.53 10.70 18.33
C GLY A 204 -9.12 10.44 17.78
N GLN A 205 -8.43 9.39 18.25
CA GLN A 205 -7.11 9.00 17.73
C GLN A 205 -7.17 8.62 16.25
N TYR A 206 -8.17 7.84 15.85
CA TYR A 206 -8.33 7.43 14.45
C TYR A 206 -8.75 8.59 13.54
N LEU A 207 -9.62 9.48 14.02
CA LEU A 207 -10.00 10.70 13.30
C LEU A 207 -8.81 11.64 13.10
N GLU A 208 -7.97 11.84 14.12
CA GLU A 208 -6.75 12.64 14.02
C GLU A 208 -5.77 12.05 12.99
N ARG A 209 -5.52 10.74 13.04
CA ARG A 209 -4.69 10.06 12.04
C ARG A 209 -5.27 10.21 10.64
N TYR A 210 -6.57 10.01 10.46
CA TYR A 210 -7.22 10.14 9.15
C TYR A 210 -7.14 11.57 8.59
N ALA A 211 -7.33 12.58 9.43
CA ALA A 211 -7.17 13.98 9.04
C ALA A 211 -5.74 14.26 8.55
N LEU A 212 -4.73 13.77 9.27
CA LEU A 212 -3.32 13.91 8.87
C LEU A 212 -2.99 13.19 7.56
N LEU A 213 -3.56 11.99 7.34
CA LEU A 213 -3.40 11.27 6.06
C LEU A 213 -4.06 12.00 4.90
N THR A 214 -5.22 12.61 5.12
CA THR A 214 -5.91 13.44 4.11
C THR A 214 -5.09 14.67 3.75
N GLU A 215 -4.56 15.38 4.74
CA GLU A 215 -3.67 16.53 4.52
C GLU A 215 -2.39 16.13 3.77
N LEU A 216 -1.80 14.98 4.09
CA LEU A 216 -0.63 14.47 3.38
C LEU A 216 -0.97 14.08 1.94
N LYS A 217 -2.12 13.43 1.71
CA LYS A 217 -2.60 13.08 0.36
C LYS A 217 -2.77 14.30 -0.52
N ASP A 218 -3.32 15.39 0.04
CA ASP A 218 -3.43 16.68 -0.67
C ASP A 218 -2.04 17.25 -1.01
N ALA A 219 -1.08 17.17 -0.08
CA ALA A 219 0.30 17.61 -0.34
C ALA A 219 0.99 16.75 -1.44
N LEU A 220 0.73 15.43 -1.45
CA LEU A 220 1.26 14.50 -2.44
C LEU A 220 0.69 14.73 -3.85
N ALA A 221 -0.53 15.25 -3.98
CA ALA A 221 -1.10 15.59 -5.28
C ALA A 221 -0.23 16.61 -6.06
N GLY A 222 0.52 17.45 -5.33
CA GLY A 222 1.48 18.41 -5.90
C GLY A 222 2.77 17.80 -6.45
N LEU A 223 3.03 16.50 -6.26
CA LEU A 223 4.23 15.85 -6.79
C LEU A 223 4.33 15.95 -8.32
N SER A 224 3.19 15.88 -9.01
CA SER A 224 3.11 16.00 -10.47
C SER A 224 3.56 17.36 -11.02
N ASP A 225 3.60 18.40 -10.17
CA ASP A 225 4.09 19.73 -10.54
C ASP A 225 5.61 19.83 -10.52
N ALA A 226 6.29 18.96 -9.76
CA ALA A 226 7.75 18.94 -9.67
C ALA A 226 8.35 18.65 -11.05
N LYS A 227 9.27 19.52 -11.48
CA LYS A 227 9.94 19.40 -12.80
C LYS A 227 11.30 18.74 -12.74
N THR A 228 11.88 18.68 -11.55
CA THR A 228 13.19 18.10 -11.33
C THR A 228 13.18 17.26 -10.07
N ALA A 229 14.02 16.24 -10.04
CA ALA A 229 14.23 15.39 -8.87
C ALA A 229 15.69 14.94 -8.79
N ASP A 230 16.25 14.93 -7.58
CA ASP A 230 17.53 14.29 -7.24
C ASP A 230 17.25 13.25 -6.15
N ALA A 231 17.50 11.99 -6.46
CA ALA A 231 17.13 10.86 -5.62
C ALA A 231 18.30 9.93 -5.37
N ALA A 232 18.33 9.34 -4.17
CA ALA A 232 19.29 8.34 -3.77
C ALA A 232 18.60 7.26 -2.91
N ILE A 233 18.98 6.00 -3.15
CA ILE A 233 18.59 4.84 -2.35
C ILE A 233 19.87 4.10 -1.96
N GLU A 234 19.96 3.72 -0.70
CA GLU A 234 21.03 2.89 -0.17
C GLU A 234 20.40 1.70 0.58
N LEU A 235 20.88 0.50 0.26
CA LEU A 235 20.57 -0.73 0.97
C LEU A 235 21.89 -1.39 1.34
N SER A 236 22.00 -1.80 2.60
CA SER A 236 23.11 -2.63 3.07
C SER A 236 22.56 -3.83 3.81
N CYS A 237 23.09 -5.01 3.49
CA CYS A 237 22.81 -6.25 4.18
C CYS A 237 24.13 -6.85 4.68
N ILE A 238 24.25 -7.01 5.99
CA ILE A 238 25.44 -7.55 6.65
C ILE A 238 25.06 -8.83 7.38
N VAL A 239 25.68 -9.93 6.99
CA VAL A 239 25.56 -11.22 7.67
C VAL A 239 26.87 -11.50 8.40
N GLN A 240 26.81 -11.71 9.70
CA GLN A 240 27.95 -12.05 10.53
C GLN A 240 27.73 -13.41 11.19
N ALA A 241 28.65 -14.37 10.99
CA ALA A 241 28.61 -15.69 11.62
C ALA A 241 29.99 -16.01 12.22
N GLY A 242 30.09 -16.03 13.56
CA GLY A 242 31.39 -16.16 14.23
C GLY A 242 32.35 -15.01 13.89
N GLU A 243 33.50 -15.32 13.29
CA GLU A 243 34.49 -14.32 12.81
C GLU A 243 34.29 -13.93 11.34
N GLU A 244 33.39 -14.59 10.61
CA GLU A 244 33.13 -14.32 9.20
C GLU A 244 32.06 -13.22 9.06
N THR A 245 32.23 -12.36 8.06
CA THR A 245 31.28 -11.28 7.73
C THR A 245 31.13 -11.19 6.23
N LEU A 246 29.88 -11.20 5.76
CA LEU A 246 29.47 -10.96 4.39
C LEU A 246 28.66 -9.66 4.37
N SER A 247 28.97 -8.75 3.43
CA SER A 247 28.27 -7.47 3.28
C SER A 247 27.86 -7.27 1.83
N LEU A 248 26.56 -7.14 1.56
CA LEU A 248 26.03 -6.74 0.26
C LEU A 248 25.59 -5.28 0.35
N ASP A 249 26.18 -4.42 -0.46
CA ASP A 249 25.77 -3.02 -0.57
C ASP A 249 25.18 -2.74 -1.94
N TYR A 250 24.06 -2.03 -1.96
CA TYR A 250 23.35 -1.64 -3.15
C TYR A 250 22.99 -0.16 -3.07
N ALA A 251 23.38 0.61 -4.08
CA ALA A 251 23.14 2.03 -4.15
C ALA A 251 22.54 2.41 -5.49
N ILE A 252 21.54 3.29 -5.46
CA ILE A 252 20.97 3.90 -6.66
C ILE A 252 21.02 5.40 -6.49
N THR A 253 21.40 6.10 -7.54
CA THR A 253 21.18 7.55 -7.65
C THR A 253 20.42 7.84 -8.93
N ALA A 254 19.51 8.81 -8.88
CA ALA A 254 18.72 9.20 -10.03
C ALA A 254 18.55 10.72 -10.06
N LYS A 255 18.67 11.29 -11.27
CA LYS A 255 18.40 12.69 -11.55
C LYS A 255 17.44 12.76 -12.71
N ILE A 256 16.39 13.56 -12.55
CA ILE A 256 15.33 13.73 -13.54
C ILE A 256 15.13 15.22 -13.78
N ASP A 257 15.04 15.62 -15.06
CA ASP A 257 14.60 16.95 -15.48
C ASP A 257 13.56 16.79 -16.60
N ILE A 258 12.30 17.07 -16.27
CA ILE A 258 11.16 17.09 -17.21
C ILE A 258 10.67 18.52 -17.47
N GLY A 259 11.33 19.53 -16.92
CA GLY A 259 10.98 20.94 -17.11
C GLY A 259 11.68 21.59 -18.29
N SER A 260 12.77 20.98 -18.76
CA SER A 260 13.50 21.40 -19.95
C SER A 260 12.73 21.12 -21.24
N GLU A 261 13.14 21.74 -22.36
CA GLU A 261 12.50 21.53 -23.67
C GLU A 261 12.58 20.07 -24.14
N MET A 262 13.60 19.33 -23.68
CA MET A 262 13.79 17.92 -23.95
C MET A 262 13.98 17.22 -22.61
N PRO A 263 13.03 16.38 -22.15
CA PRO A 263 13.16 15.67 -20.88
C PRO A 263 14.43 14.81 -20.83
N GLN A 264 15.06 14.77 -19.67
CA GLN A 264 16.30 14.04 -19.45
C GLN A 264 16.28 13.28 -18.12
N MET A 265 16.98 12.17 -18.08
CA MET A 265 17.20 11.39 -16.87
C MET A 265 18.60 10.79 -16.86
N ALA A 266 19.20 10.68 -15.68
CA ALA A 266 20.35 9.83 -15.41
C ALA A 266 20.07 8.97 -14.18
N VAL A 267 20.41 7.69 -14.25
CA VAL A 267 20.33 6.74 -13.15
C VAL A 267 21.64 5.99 -13.09
N ASN A 268 22.20 5.87 -11.90
CA ASN A 268 23.34 4.99 -11.64
C ASN A 268 22.91 3.95 -10.60
N LEU A 269 23.18 2.68 -10.87
CA LEU A 269 22.98 1.58 -9.96
C LEU A 269 24.33 0.91 -9.70
N GLU A 270 24.72 0.83 -8.44
CA GLU A 270 25.95 0.17 -8.00
C GLU A 270 25.61 -0.95 -7.03
N MET A 271 26.01 -2.17 -7.36
CA MET A 271 25.95 -3.31 -6.45
C MET A 271 27.38 -3.74 -6.12
N LYS A 272 27.71 -3.80 -4.83
CA LYS A 272 28.98 -4.32 -4.32
C LYS A 272 28.74 -5.67 -3.67
N MET A 273 29.36 -6.69 -4.24
CA MET A 273 29.37 -8.06 -3.72
C MET A 273 30.77 -8.37 -3.19
N PRO A 274 30.90 -8.84 -1.95
CA PRO A 274 32.18 -9.13 -1.34
C PRO A 274 32.67 -10.52 -1.77
N GLU A 275 33.93 -10.81 -1.50
CA GLU A 275 34.46 -12.16 -1.65
C GLU A 275 33.68 -13.17 -0.79
N MET A 276 33.22 -14.26 -1.42
CA MET A 276 32.52 -15.34 -0.73
C MET A 276 33.49 -16.05 0.24
N PRO A 277 33.15 -16.20 1.53
CA PRO A 277 34.01 -16.91 2.48
C PRO A 277 34.33 -18.34 2.00
N GLY A 278 35.62 -18.63 1.81
CA GLY A 278 36.10 -19.94 1.39
C GLY A 278 36.18 -20.18 -0.12
N ASP A 279 35.76 -19.23 -0.96
CA ASP A 279 35.93 -19.28 -2.42
C ASP A 279 36.92 -18.21 -2.93
N VAL A 280 38.20 -18.57 -2.93
CA VAL A 280 39.32 -17.74 -3.44
C VAL A 280 39.22 -17.35 -4.93
N ASN A 281 38.21 -17.83 -5.67
CA ASN A 281 37.97 -17.46 -7.06
C ASN A 281 36.82 -16.47 -7.27
N SER A 282 36.14 -16.02 -6.21
CA SER A 282 35.07 -15.03 -6.29
C SER A 282 35.50 -13.74 -5.58
N PRO A 283 36.43 -12.93 -6.14
CA PRO A 283 36.90 -11.71 -5.50
C PRO A 283 35.77 -10.69 -5.30
N ASP A 284 36.02 -9.67 -4.48
CA ASP A 284 35.16 -8.47 -4.42
C ASP A 284 34.85 -8.00 -5.85
N SER A 285 33.55 -7.85 -6.13
CA SER A 285 33.05 -7.43 -7.43
C SER A 285 32.06 -6.30 -7.27
N SER A 286 32.06 -5.39 -8.24
CA SER A 286 31.08 -4.32 -8.34
C SER A 286 30.42 -4.40 -9.69
N ILE A 287 29.10 -4.52 -9.71
CA ILE A 287 28.31 -4.38 -10.93
C ILE A 287 27.81 -2.94 -10.96
N ASN A 288 28.12 -2.22 -12.04
CA ASN A 288 27.66 -0.86 -12.24
C ASN A 288 26.78 -0.79 -13.49
N THR A 289 25.61 -0.17 -13.33
CA THR A 289 24.68 0.11 -14.43
C THR A 289 24.42 1.60 -14.51
N ASP A 290 24.75 2.22 -15.64
CA ASP A 290 24.35 3.59 -15.93
C ASP A 290 23.20 3.60 -16.94
N ILE A 291 22.18 4.41 -16.67
CA ILE A 291 21.02 4.59 -17.54
C ILE A 291 20.83 6.07 -17.81
N TYR A 292 20.66 6.43 -19.08
CA TYR A 292 20.33 7.80 -19.47
C TYR A 292 19.10 7.82 -20.36
N TYR A 293 18.20 8.78 -20.14
CA TYR A 293 17.21 9.15 -21.13
C TYR A 293 17.58 10.51 -21.70
N LEU A 294 17.84 10.57 -23.01
CA LEU A 294 18.28 11.77 -23.72
C LEU A 294 17.70 11.74 -25.13
N ASP A 295 17.12 12.85 -25.56
CA ASP A 295 16.69 13.09 -26.95
C ASP A 295 15.85 11.94 -27.56
N GLY A 296 14.96 11.32 -26.77
CA GLY A 296 14.09 10.23 -27.23
C GLY A 296 14.74 8.85 -27.26
N TYR A 297 15.90 8.68 -26.62
CA TYR A 297 16.61 7.41 -26.51
C TYR A 297 16.88 7.06 -25.05
N LEU A 298 16.69 5.78 -24.73
CA LEU A 298 17.19 5.17 -23.50
C LEU A 298 18.55 4.54 -23.79
N TYR A 299 19.58 4.96 -23.06
CA TYR A 299 20.94 4.43 -23.09
C TYR A 299 21.18 3.63 -21.82
N ILE A 300 21.79 2.46 -21.96
CA ILE A 300 22.07 1.53 -20.86
C ILE A 300 23.51 1.06 -21.02
N ASN A 301 24.33 1.29 -20.00
CA ASN A 301 25.65 0.73 -19.86
C ASN A 301 25.61 -0.26 -18.71
N TYR A 302 25.53 -1.55 -19.01
CA TYR A 302 25.57 -2.61 -18.01
C TYR A 302 26.96 -3.22 -18.00
N ASP A 303 27.77 -2.90 -16.98
CA ASP A 303 29.13 -3.42 -16.82
C ASP A 303 30.01 -3.35 -18.09
N GLY A 304 29.87 -2.26 -18.86
CA GLY A 304 30.59 -2.02 -20.12
C GLY A 304 29.84 -2.45 -21.39
N GLU A 305 28.74 -3.19 -21.27
CA GLU A 305 27.84 -3.49 -22.39
C GLU A 305 26.93 -2.29 -22.65
N LYS A 306 27.21 -1.58 -23.75
CA LYS A 306 26.57 -0.29 -24.10
C LYS A 306 25.51 -0.47 -25.16
N ASN A 307 24.26 -0.30 -24.74
CA ASN A 307 23.08 -0.52 -25.55
C ASN A 307 22.13 0.68 -25.51
N LYS A 308 21.49 1.00 -26.63
CA LYS A 308 20.46 2.04 -26.68
C LYS A 308 19.21 1.55 -27.41
N SER A 309 18.08 2.14 -27.04
CA SER A 309 16.78 1.88 -27.68
C SER A 309 15.97 3.18 -27.77
N PRO A 310 15.16 3.36 -28.82
CA PRO A 310 14.24 4.50 -28.89
C PRO A 310 13.20 4.41 -27.78
N LEU A 311 12.87 5.55 -27.18
CA LEU A 311 11.76 5.71 -26.25
C LEU A 311 11.05 7.02 -26.54
N ASP A 312 9.78 6.90 -26.94
CA ASP A 312 8.90 8.03 -27.15
C ASP A 312 8.76 8.91 -25.88
N PRO A 313 8.90 10.25 -26.00
CA PRO A 313 8.75 11.14 -24.85
C PRO A 313 7.40 11.04 -24.13
N GLU A 314 6.29 10.77 -24.83
CA GLU A 314 4.98 10.61 -24.17
C GLU A 314 4.95 9.32 -23.33
N GLU A 315 5.56 8.23 -23.81
CA GLU A 315 5.70 6.98 -23.05
C GLU A 315 6.59 7.19 -21.82
N PHE A 316 7.73 7.87 -21.96
CA PHE A 316 8.60 8.23 -20.84
C PHE A 316 7.85 9.05 -19.77
N MET A 317 7.14 10.08 -20.20
CA MET A 317 6.37 10.95 -19.29
C MET A 317 5.20 10.21 -18.63
N GLY A 318 4.56 9.28 -19.35
CA GLY A 318 3.49 8.45 -18.80
C GLY A 318 3.96 7.55 -17.66
N GLU A 319 5.15 6.97 -17.79
CA GLU A 319 5.75 6.11 -16.76
C GLU A 319 6.19 6.91 -15.52
N ILE A 320 6.71 8.13 -15.69
CA ILE A 320 6.98 9.06 -14.57
C ILE A 320 5.67 9.45 -13.87
N ALA A 321 4.64 9.82 -14.62
CA ALA A 321 3.37 10.26 -14.06
C ALA A 321 2.68 9.15 -13.26
N TYR A 322 2.74 7.90 -13.74
CA TYR A 322 2.25 6.73 -13.02
C TYR A 322 2.95 6.57 -11.66
N SER A 323 4.27 6.72 -11.64
CA SER A 323 5.10 6.53 -10.45
C SER A 323 4.94 7.62 -9.38
N LEU A 324 4.45 8.80 -9.76
CA LEU A 324 4.24 9.96 -8.86
C LEU A 324 2.79 10.11 -8.41
N ASN A 325 1.92 9.12 -8.68
CA ASN A 325 0.53 9.17 -8.28
C ASN A 325 0.39 9.03 -6.76
N ALA A 326 -0.28 9.98 -6.10
CA ALA A 326 -0.50 9.98 -4.65
C ALA A 326 -1.24 8.72 -4.16
N ASP A 327 -2.17 8.18 -4.95
CA ASP A 327 -2.90 6.96 -4.63
C ASP A 327 -2.00 5.70 -4.63
N GLU A 328 -0.86 5.75 -5.33
CA GLU A 328 0.14 4.67 -5.32
C GLU A 328 1.15 4.83 -4.16
N ILE A 329 1.24 6.03 -3.57
CA ILE A 329 2.23 6.38 -2.53
C ILE A 329 1.67 6.15 -1.12
N LEU A 330 0.41 6.51 -0.89
CA LEU A 330 -0.28 6.20 0.35
C LEU A 330 -1.35 5.15 0.07
N PRO A 331 -1.28 3.98 0.73
CA PRO A 331 -2.35 3.02 0.60
C PRO A 331 -3.64 3.65 1.10
N TYR A 332 -4.74 3.35 0.42
CA TYR A 332 -6.06 3.84 0.81
C TYR A 332 -6.44 3.43 2.25
N GLN A 333 -5.80 2.40 2.81
CA GLN A 333 -5.97 1.95 4.20
C GLN A 333 -4.65 1.97 4.99
N PHE A 334 -4.12 3.15 5.26
CA PHE A 334 -2.97 3.27 6.16
C PHE A 334 -3.38 3.17 7.64
N THR A 335 -2.83 2.18 8.35
CA THR A 335 -3.08 1.92 9.77
C THR A 335 -1.85 2.10 10.65
N GLY A 336 -0.70 2.46 10.08
CA GLY A 336 0.50 2.82 10.84
C GLY A 336 0.33 4.12 11.61
N GLU A 337 1.41 4.59 12.24
CA GLU A 337 1.39 5.89 12.94
C GLU A 337 1.71 7.02 11.95
N VAL A 338 1.04 8.16 12.13
CA VAL A 338 1.36 9.39 11.41
C VAL A 338 1.57 10.52 12.41
N ASP A 339 2.65 11.27 12.25
CA ASP A 339 2.96 12.45 13.03
C ASP A 339 3.17 13.66 12.11
N LYS A 340 2.88 14.86 12.63
CA LYS A 340 3.04 16.12 11.92
C LYS A 340 3.81 17.12 12.76
N GLN A 341 4.87 17.68 12.19
CA GLN A 341 5.71 18.68 12.84
C GLN A 341 5.92 19.90 11.95
N THR A 342 6.01 21.08 12.54
CA THR A 342 6.46 22.28 11.83
C THR A 342 7.97 22.42 11.97
N VAL A 343 8.68 22.46 10.85
CA VAL A 343 10.14 22.60 10.78
C VAL A 343 10.47 23.91 10.05
N GLY A 344 10.72 24.97 10.82
CA GLY A 344 10.90 26.31 10.23
C GLY A 344 9.59 26.81 9.61
N THR A 345 9.57 26.98 8.29
CA THR A 345 8.36 27.31 7.51
C THR A 345 7.67 26.09 6.90
N ASP A 346 8.29 24.93 7.01
CA ASP A 346 7.89 23.72 6.31
C ASP A 346 7.10 22.81 7.26
N THR A 347 6.34 21.89 6.68
CA THR A 347 5.58 20.87 7.40
C THR A 347 6.21 19.50 7.14
N LEU A 348 6.58 18.79 8.18
CA LEU A 348 7.12 17.44 8.13
C LEU A 348 6.05 16.45 8.57
N TYR A 349 5.64 15.58 7.66
CA TYR A 349 4.82 14.39 7.96
C TYR A 349 5.75 13.20 8.14
N THR A 350 5.54 12.41 9.19
CA THR A 350 6.29 11.16 9.44
C THR A 350 5.31 10.01 9.51
N LEU A 351 5.45 9.01 8.63
CA LEU A 351 4.72 7.76 8.68
C LEU A 351 5.62 6.66 9.23
N SER A 352 5.13 5.96 10.24
CA SER A 352 5.75 4.76 10.80
C SER A 352 4.93 3.55 10.38
N ILE A 353 5.51 2.72 9.51
CA ILE A 353 4.86 1.59 8.87
C ILE A 353 5.41 0.30 9.49
N PRO A 354 4.60 -0.43 10.28
CA PRO A 354 4.98 -1.75 10.75
C PRO A 354 5.17 -2.68 9.55
N VAL A 355 6.30 -3.37 9.49
CA VAL A 355 6.58 -4.37 8.46
C VAL A 355 6.13 -5.74 8.96
N ASP A 356 5.27 -6.39 8.17
CA ASP A 356 4.69 -7.70 8.49
C ASP A 356 5.78 -8.80 8.58
N ALA A 357 5.56 -9.75 9.50
CA ALA A 357 6.40 -10.93 9.68
C ALA A 357 6.38 -11.90 8.47
N ALA A 358 5.38 -11.84 7.59
CA ALA A 358 5.33 -12.69 6.40
C ALA A 358 6.41 -12.34 5.36
N LEU A 359 6.76 -11.04 5.23
CA LEU A 359 7.93 -10.62 4.42
C LEU A 359 9.22 -11.23 4.99
N PHE A 360 9.30 -11.28 6.32
CA PHE A 360 10.41 -11.82 7.06
C PHE A 360 10.50 -13.35 6.91
N GLU A 361 9.38 -14.07 6.93
CA GLU A 361 9.36 -15.51 6.65
C GLU A 361 9.77 -15.84 5.20
N ALA A 362 9.43 -14.98 4.23
CA ALA A 362 9.88 -15.14 2.85
C ALA A 362 11.41 -14.98 2.72
N LEU A 363 12.00 -14.01 3.42
CA LEU A 363 13.46 -13.81 3.49
C LEU A 363 14.18 -14.97 4.20
N LEU A 364 13.53 -15.62 5.16
CA LEU A 364 14.08 -16.73 5.93
C LEU A 364 13.75 -18.12 5.38
N TYR A 365 12.92 -18.22 4.33
CA TYR A 365 12.45 -19.50 3.81
C TYR A 365 13.59 -20.45 3.41
N ASP A 366 14.73 -19.90 2.96
CA ASP A 366 15.93 -20.68 2.63
C ASP A 366 16.88 -20.92 3.81
N ILE A 367 16.69 -20.22 4.95
CA ILE A 367 17.52 -20.32 6.15
C ILE A 367 16.72 -21.03 7.25
N ASN A 368 16.79 -22.37 7.28
CA ASN A 368 16.14 -23.18 8.30
C ASN A 368 16.53 -22.73 9.73
N GLY A 369 15.61 -22.08 10.46
CA GLY A 369 15.65 -22.01 11.94
C GLY A 369 16.12 -20.70 12.60
N GLY A 370 15.71 -19.52 12.11
CA GLY A 370 15.95 -18.25 12.83
C GLY A 370 14.92 -17.94 13.92
N GLU A 371 15.36 -17.36 15.06
CA GLU A 371 14.48 -16.71 16.04
C GLU A 371 14.54 -15.19 15.85
N ARG A 372 13.38 -14.56 15.73
CA ARG A 372 13.24 -13.13 15.44
C ARG A 372 13.77 -12.25 16.59
N SER A 373 14.29 -11.06 16.25
CA SER A 373 14.34 -9.94 17.20
C SER A 373 12.93 -9.64 17.75
N GLU A 374 12.81 -9.42 19.07
CA GLU A 374 11.51 -9.09 19.68
C GLU A 374 10.93 -7.75 19.17
N GLU A 375 11.74 -6.87 18.59
CA GLU A 375 11.28 -5.56 18.12
C GLU A 375 10.59 -5.64 16.74
N PRO A 376 9.43 -4.96 16.56
CA PRO A 376 8.79 -4.81 15.26
C PRO A 376 9.69 -4.03 14.31
N LEU A 377 9.93 -4.56 13.11
CA LEU A 377 10.54 -3.78 12.05
C LEU A 377 9.56 -2.66 11.68
N VAL A 378 10.03 -1.41 11.72
CA VAL A 378 9.25 -0.24 11.33
C VAL A 378 10.01 0.50 10.23
N MET A 379 9.36 0.66 9.08
CA MET A 379 9.80 1.58 8.06
C MET A 379 9.30 2.98 8.41
N VAL A 380 10.18 3.97 8.33
CA VAL A 380 9.83 5.37 8.57
C VAL A 380 9.96 6.14 7.27
N LEU A 381 8.84 6.68 6.77
CA LEU A 381 8.81 7.61 5.64
C LEU A 381 8.55 9.02 6.15
N ARG A 382 9.21 10.00 5.56
CA ARG A 382 9.08 11.41 5.91
C ARG A 382 8.84 12.23 4.67
N PHE A 383 7.81 13.06 4.71
CA PHE A 383 7.42 13.96 3.62
C PHE A 383 7.50 15.39 4.12
N THR A 384 8.34 16.20 3.48
CA THR A 384 8.47 17.62 3.80
C THR A 384 7.71 18.42 2.77
N ALA A 385 6.70 19.16 3.23
CA ALA A 385 5.95 20.12 2.43
C ALA A 385 6.48 21.53 2.67
N SER A 386 6.78 22.29 1.62
CA SER A 386 7.10 23.71 1.75
C SER A 386 5.89 24.54 2.17
N ALA A 387 6.11 25.83 2.46
CA ALA A 387 5.06 26.76 2.86
C ALA A 387 3.91 26.94 1.82
N ASP A 388 4.11 26.51 0.58
CA ASP A 388 3.08 26.47 -0.47
C ASP A 388 2.22 25.21 -0.44
N GLY A 389 2.54 24.24 0.44
CA GLY A 389 1.81 22.99 0.63
C GLY A 389 2.35 21.82 -0.20
N ASN A 390 3.29 22.05 -1.12
CA ASN A 390 3.80 21.00 -2.00
C ASN A 390 4.93 20.22 -1.36
N ILE A 391 4.97 18.90 -1.58
CA ILE A 391 6.12 18.08 -1.16
C ILE A 391 7.36 18.48 -1.95
N ASN A 392 8.42 18.87 -1.23
CA ASN A 392 9.72 19.23 -1.80
C ASN A 392 10.83 18.23 -1.44
N ARG A 393 10.58 17.35 -0.45
CA ARG A 393 11.54 16.33 -0.03
C ARG A 393 10.84 15.12 0.56
N ILE A 394 11.35 13.94 0.19
CA ILE A 394 10.94 12.66 0.75
C ILE A 394 12.17 11.96 1.31
N THR A 395 12.11 11.43 2.53
CA THR A 395 13.15 10.53 3.04
C THR A 395 12.53 9.27 3.60
N GLY A 396 13.27 8.16 3.53
CA GLY A 396 12.85 6.87 4.06
C GLY A 396 13.99 6.21 4.80
N SER A 397 13.67 5.45 5.84
CA SER A 397 14.65 4.65 6.56
C SER A 397 14.01 3.42 7.16
N ALA A 398 14.71 2.29 7.12
CA ALA A 398 14.34 1.10 7.87
C ALA A 398 15.61 0.37 8.31
N ASP A 399 15.67 -0.05 9.57
CA ASP A 399 16.77 -0.83 10.12
C ASP A 399 16.23 -2.12 10.71
N MET A 400 16.80 -3.24 10.29
CA MET A 400 16.48 -4.56 10.80
C MET A 400 17.74 -5.18 11.40
N ASN A 401 17.60 -5.81 12.56
CA ASN A 401 18.61 -6.68 13.13
C ASN A 401 17.96 -8.03 13.46
N MET A 402 18.62 -9.12 13.10
CA MET A 402 18.19 -10.49 13.33
C MET A 402 19.32 -11.29 13.96
N GLU A 403 18.95 -12.26 14.79
CA GLU A 403 19.84 -13.32 15.26
C GLU A 403 19.32 -14.65 14.69
N ILE A 404 20.20 -15.53 14.23
CA ILE A 404 19.84 -16.82 13.67
C ILE A 404 20.59 -17.88 14.44
N ASP A 405 19.83 -18.84 14.99
CA ASP A 405 20.38 -20.02 15.65
C ASP A 405 20.61 -21.13 14.62
N ALA A 406 21.69 -21.01 13.85
CA ALA A 406 22.09 -21.97 12.82
C ALA A 406 22.93 -23.14 13.38
N GLY A 407 22.67 -23.59 14.61
CA GLY A 407 23.39 -24.69 15.26
C GLY A 407 24.55 -24.24 16.16
N ASP A 408 25.79 -24.63 15.87
CA ASP A 408 26.93 -24.38 16.78
C ASP A 408 27.50 -22.94 16.70
N ILE A 409 27.13 -22.16 15.67
CA ILE A 409 27.61 -20.78 15.47
C ILE A 409 26.40 -19.86 15.30
N PRO A 410 26.15 -18.93 16.23
CA PRO A 410 25.10 -17.94 16.05
C PRO A 410 25.48 -16.99 14.91
N ALA A 411 24.51 -16.64 14.08
CA ALA A 411 24.66 -15.63 13.05
C ALA A 411 23.79 -14.41 13.35
N THR A 412 24.20 -13.23 12.90
CA THR A 412 23.40 -12.01 12.96
C THR A 412 23.26 -11.42 11.57
N ILE A 413 22.05 -11.02 11.19
CA ILE A 413 21.78 -10.32 9.94
C ILE A 413 21.35 -8.89 10.26
N LYS A 414 21.98 -7.91 9.64
CA LYS A 414 21.60 -6.51 9.71
C LYS A 414 21.22 -6.02 8.33
N VAL A 415 20.06 -5.39 8.21
CA VAL A 415 19.61 -4.77 6.97
C VAL A 415 19.34 -3.31 7.27
N SER A 416 19.95 -2.40 6.52
CA SER A 416 19.65 -0.96 6.61
C SER A 416 19.23 -0.45 5.25
N PHE A 417 18.16 0.33 5.23
CA PHE A 417 17.62 1.01 4.06
C PHE A 417 17.59 2.51 4.31
N ALA A 418 17.98 3.29 3.30
CA ALA A 418 17.81 4.74 3.28
C ALA A 418 17.32 5.20 1.91
N LEU A 419 16.41 6.17 1.91
CA LEU A 419 15.86 6.85 0.75
C LEU A 419 15.97 8.36 0.96
N SER A 420 16.36 9.09 -0.08
CA SER A 420 16.26 10.55 -0.14
C SER A 420 15.82 10.97 -1.53
N ILE A 421 14.84 11.85 -1.61
CA ILE A 421 14.39 12.49 -2.85
C ILE A 421 14.23 13.97 -2.55
N ASP A 422 14.97 14.81 -3.27
CA ASP A 422 14.79 16.26 -3.27
C ASP A 422 14.12 16.68 -4.59
N LEU A 423 13.00 17.39 -4.50
CA LEU A 423 12.14 17.77 -5.63
C LEU A 423 12.24 19.27 -5.91
N GLY A 424 12.15 19.64 -7.19
CA GLY A 424 12.23 21.04 -7.63
C GLY A 424 13.62 21.67 -7.42
N VAL A 425 14.64 20.86 -7.13
CA VAL A 425 16.03 21.29 -7.00
C VAL A 425 16.69 21.37 -8.38
N PRO A 426 17.63 22.30 -8.62
CA PRO A 426 18.41 22.29 -9.85
C PRO A 426 19.22 21.00 -9.96
N VAL A 427 19.04 20.27 -11.06
CA VAL A 427 19.81 19.06 -11.37
C VAL A 427 20.67 19.30 -12.62
N ALA A 428 21.84 18.67 -12.64
CA ALA A 428 22.70 18.60 -13.81
C ALA A 428 22.84 17.13 -14.20
N ILE A 429 22.49 16.82 -15.45
CA ILE A 429 22.64 15.52 -16.07
C ILE A 429 23.84 15.62 -17.02
N ASP A 430 24.92 14.94 -16.65
CA ASP A 430 26.17 14.91 -17.41
C ASP A 430 26.30 13.54 -18.08
N PRO A 431 25.86 13.38 -19.34
CA PRO A 431 25.96 12.10 -20.03
C PRO A 431 27.42 11.77 -20.41
N PRO A 432 27.74 10.49 -20.66
CA PRO A 432 29.07 10.11 -21.10
C PRO A 432 29.38 10.69 -22.48
N ASP A 433 30.64 11.04 -22.72
CA ASP A 433 31.08 11.61 -24.01
C ASP A 433 31.01 10.60 -25.19
N ASP A 434 30.74 9.32 -24.90
CA ASP A 434 30.79 8.21 -25.86
C ASP A 434 29.43 7.55 -26.12
N LEU A 435 28.34 8.31 -26.03
CA LEU A 435 26.98 7.86 -26.41
C LEU A 435 26.90 7.32 -27.85
N ASP A 436 27.81 7.74 -28.73
CA ASP A 436 27.93 7.25 -30.10
C ASP A 436 28.40 5.80 -30.19
N THR A 437 29.02 5.27 -29.13
CA THR A 437 29.47 3.87 -29.02
C THR A 437 28.37 2.89 -28.63
N TYR A 438 27.20 3.37 -28.20
CA TYR A 438 26.08 2.53 -27.79
C TYR A 438 25.42 1.88 -29.01
N GLU A 439 25.30 0.55 -28.95
CA GLU A 439 24.69 -0.25 -30.02
C GLU A 439 23.16 -0.22 -29.91
N GLU A 440 22.49 -0.04 -31.05
CA GLU A 440 21.02 -0.02 -31.07
C GLU A 440 20.50 -1.46 -31.01
N ILE A 441 19.74 -1.77 -29.97
CA ILE A 441 19.06 -3.06 -29.80
C ILE A 441 17.62 -2.93 -30.30
N ASP A 442 17.29 -3.71 -31.33
CA ASP A 442 15.94 -3.84 -31.88
C ASP A 442 15.06 -4.67 -30.92
N ASP A 443 13.73 -4.59 -31.07
CA ASP A 443 12.69 -5.22 -30.21
C ASP A 443 12.80 -6.76 -30.06
N THR A 444 13.77 -7.39 -30.75
CA THR A 444 14.04 -8.83 -30.76
C THR A 444 15.20 -9.27 -29.87
N TYR A 445 15.92 -8.34 -29.25
CA TYR A 445 16.99 -8.67 -28.30
C TYR A 445 16.40 -9.20 -26.98
N VAL A 446 16.67 -10.48 -26.68
CA VAL A 446 16.29 -11.15 -25.45
C VAL A 446 17.52 -11.19 -24.55
N MET A 447 17.48 -10.48 -23.41
CA MET A 447 18.54 -10.58 -22.39
C MET A 447 18.67 -12.03 -21.91
N PRO A 448 19.89 -12.49 -21.59
CA PRO A 448 20.09 -13.76 -20.91
C PRO A 448 19.25 -13.82 -19.63
N GLU A 449 18.56 -14.95 -19.39
CA GLU A 449 17.73 -15.16 -18.19
C GLU A 449 18.55 -15.02 -16.88
N ASP A 450 19.86 -15.24 -16.93
CA ASP A 450 20.79 -15.20 -15.79
C ASP A 450 20.91 -13.81 -15.11
N LEU A 451 20.38 -12.75 -15.74
CA LEU A 451 20.33 -11.38 -15.23
C LEU A 451 19.04 -11.07 -14.44
N LEU A 452 18.09 -12.02 -14.41
CA LEU A 452 16.77 -11.91 -13.79
C LEU A 452 16.62 -12.70 -12.48
N ASP A 453 17.65 -13.45 -12.08
CA ASP A 453 17.65 -14.37 -10.94
C ASP A 453 18.29 -13.79 -9.66
N PHE A 454 18.35 -12.46 -9.51
CA PHE A 454 18.82 -11.78 -8.29
C PHE A 454 17.72 -11.01 -7.58
#